data_AF-A0A4E0S166-F1
#
_entry.id   AF-A0A4E0S166-F1
#
_cell.length_a   1.000
_cell.length_b   1.000
_cell.length_c   1.000
_cell.angle_alpha   90.00
_cell.angle_beta   90.00
_cell.angle_gamma   90.00
#
_symmetry.space_group_name_H-M   'P 1'
#
loop_
_entity.id
_entity.type
_entity.pdbx_description
1 polymer ?
#
loop_
_entity_poly.entity_id
_entity_poly.type
_entity_poly.pdbx_seq_one_letter_code
_entity_poly.pdbx_strand_id
1 'polypeptide(L)'
;MKLPEVLQAYKTLFGLNHLTLALGYGRKLDEPIRTVAVCAGSGSSVLNSNTVAQLADLFVTGEMSHHDRLDAVSRGISLIIAGHSNTERGFLATRLVPELQNLLTDELSSGDPGTSSVQVFMSKVDTEPGTIV
;
A
#
# COMPACT_ATOMS: atom_id res chain seq x y z
N MET A 1 -16.24 6.56 8.41
CA MET A 1 -16.55 5.84 7.15
C MET A 1 -16.87 4.40 7.52
N LYS A 2 -17.84 3.74 6.91
CA LYS A 2 -18.10 2.31 7.19
C LYS A 2 -17.06 1.44 6.50
N LEU A 3 -16.73 0.28 7.05
CA LEU A 3 -15.69 -0.59 6.47
C LEU A 3 -15.93 -0.93 4.98
N PRO A 4 -17.15 -1.22 4.48
CA PRO A 4 -17.40 -1.44 3.05
C PRO A 4 -16.99 -0.27 2.15
N GLU A 5 -17.20 0.96 2.61
CA GLU A 5 -16.82 2.16 1.87
C GLU A 5 -15.29 2.27 1.81
N VAL A 6 -14.60 1.96 2.91
CA VAL A 6 -13.14 1.92 2.97
C VAL A 6 -12.58 0.83 2.04
N LEU A 7 -13.17 -0.37 2.06
CA LEU A 7 -12.77 -1.46 1.17
C LEU A 7 -12.92 -1.07 -0.29
N GLN A 8 -14.03 -0.42 -0.66
CA GLN A 8 -14.24 0.04 -2.02
C GLN A 8 -13.22 1.14 -2.41
N ALA A 9 -12.91 2.05 -1.50
CA ALA A 9 -11.90 3.08 -1.73
C ALA A 9 -10.51 2.46 -1.98
N TYR A 10 -10.09 1.46 -1.20
CA TYR A 10 -8.80 0.79 -1.38
C TYR A 10 -8.76 -0.12 -2.62
N LYS A 11 -9.87 -0.74 -3.00
CA LYS A 11 -9.99 -1.43 -4.30
C LYS A 11 -9.74 -0.48 -5.45
N THR A 12 -10.40 0.69 -5.44
CA THR A 12 -10.19 1.73 -6.46
C THR A 12 -8.76 2.27 -6.44
N LEU A 13 -8.21 2.55 -5.25
CA LEU A 13 -6.85 3.07 -5.08
C LEU A 13 -5.79 2.15 -5.68
N PHE A 14 -5.90 0.85 -5.44
CA PHE A 14 -4.93 -0.15 -5.92
C PHE A 14 -5.28 -0.73 -7.30
N GLY A 15 -6.44 -0.39 -7.87
CA GLY A 15 -6.91 -0.98 -9.13
C GLY A 15 -7.24 -2.47 -9.02
N LEU A 16 -7.71 -2.93 -7.85
CA LEU A 16 -7.96 -4.34 -7.56
C LEU A 16 -9.46 -4.65 -7.45
N ASN A 17 -9.87 -5.81 -7.97
CA ASN A 17 -11.23 -6.32 -7.82
C ASN A 17 -11.47 -6.95 -6.45
N HIS A 18 -10.41 -7.51 -5.85
CA HIS A 18 -10.44 -8.27 -4.61
C HIS A 18 -9.39 -7.75 -3.64
N LEU A 19 -9.75 -7.78 -2.36
CA LEU A 19 -8.85 -7.53 -1.23
C LEU A 19 -9.01 -8.70 -0.27
N THR A 20 -7.95 -9.06 0.43
CA THR A 20 -8.06 -9.96 1.57
C THR A 20 -8.37 -9.14 2.82
N LEU A 21 -9.47 -9.45 3.49
CA LEU A 21 -9.88 -8.83 4.75
C LEU A 21 -9.71 -9.85 5.89
N ALA A 22 -9.00 -9.46 6.94
CA ALA A 22 -9.07 -10.14 8.23
C ALA A 22 -9.78 -9.21 9.22
N LEU A 23 -10.96 -9.60 9.69
CA LEU A 23 -11.75 -8.77 10.58
C LEU A 23 -11.23 -8.91 12.01
N GLY A 24 -10.98 -7.78 12.70
CA GLY A 24 -10.54 -7.78 14.09
C GLY A 24 -11.54 -8.48 15.01
N TYR A 25 -11.06 -9.13 16.06
CA TYR A 25 -11.91 -9.83 17.02
C TYR A 25 -12.96 -8.89 17.62
N GLY A 26 -14.24 -9.27 17.56
CA GLY A 26 -15.36 -8.46 18.03
C GLY A 26 -15.81 -7.33 17.10
N ARG A 27 -15.09 -7.06 16.00
CA ARG A 27 -15.47 -6.05 15.00
C ARG A 27 -16.53 -6.60 14.04
N LYS A 28 -17.29 -5.70 13.41
CA LYS A 28 -18.30 -6.03 12.40
C LYS A 28 -18.07 -5.28 11.10
N LEU A 29 -18.58 -5.84 10.00
CA LEU A 29 -18.48 -5.21 8.68
C LEU A 29 -19.19 -3.84 8.61
N ASP A 30 -20.26 -3.62 9.36
CA ASP A 30 -21.01 -2.37 9.34
C ASP A 30 -20.48 -1.31 10.32
N GLU A 31 -19.44 -1.65 11.08
CA GLU A 31 -18.85 -0.78 12.09
C GLU A 31 -18.08 0.40 11.45
N PRO A 32 -18.13 1.60 12.04
CA PRO A 32 -17.32 2.71 11.58
C PRO A 32 -15.82 2.46 11.79
N ILE A 33 -15.03 2.78 10.77
CA ILE A 33 -13.58 2.93 10.85
C ILE A 33 -13.28 4.41 11.10
N ARG A 34 -12.51 4.68 12.16
CA ARG A 34 -12.08 6.03 12.58
C ARG A 34 -10.59 6.23 12.38
N THR A 35 -9.78 5.20 12.67
CA THR A 35 -8.32 5.25 12.54
C THR A 35 -7.82 4.19 11.58
N VAL A 36 -6.97 4.60 10.65
CA VAL A 36 -6.33 3.70 9.69
C VAL A 36 -4.82 3.90 9.79
N ALA A 37 -4.10 2.82 10.08
CA ALA A 37 -2.66 2.75 9.94
C ALA A 37 -2.32 2.09 8.61
N VAL A 38 -1.28 2.57 7.92
CA VAL A 38 -0.91 2.11 6.58
C VAL A 38 0.58 1.84 6.49
N CYS A 39 0.94 0.75 5.84
CA CYS A 39 2.31 0.41 5.48
C CYS A 39 2.30 -0.40 4.18
N ALA A 40 2.71 0.20 3.06
CA ALA A 40 2.89 -0.54 1.82
C ALA A 40 3.96 -1.64 1.99
N GLY A 41 3.92 -2.68 1.15
CA GLY A 41 4.82 -3.82 1.23
C GLY A 41 4.54 -4.72 2.45
N SER A 42 5.58 -5.14 3.17
CA SER A 42 5.48 -6.05 4.33
C SER A 42 5.38 -5.30 5.66
N GLY A 43 4.16 -5.15 6.19
CA GLY A 43 3.89 -4.28 7.33
C GLY A 43 3.98 -4.89 8.73
N SER A 44 4.21 -6.20 8.90
CA SER A 44 4.16 -6.87 10.22
C SER A 44 5.05 -6.20 11.27
N SER A 45 6.31 -5.95 10.92
CA SER A 45 7.28 -5.37 11.86
C SER A 45 6.90 -3.95 12.26
N VAL A 46 6.41 -3.15 11.30
CA VAL A 46 5.97 -1.77 11.51
C VAL A 46 4.78 -1.73 12.47
N LEU A 47 3.79 -2.61 12.29
CA LEU A 47 2.66 -2.73 13.21
C LEU A 47 3.15 -3.12 14.62
N ASN A 48 4.00 -4.14 14.70
CA ASN A 48 4.45 -4.70 15.98
C ASN A 48 5.37 -3.75 16.77
N SER A 49 6.15 -2.91 16.10
CA SER A 49 7.06 -1.96 16.75
C SER A 49 6.44 -0.60 17.07
N ASN A 50 5.26 -0.29 16.52
CA ASN A 50 4.63 1.03 16.64
C ASN A 50 3.36 0.96 17.49
N THR A 51 3.42 1.50 18.70
CA THR A 51 2.29 1.51 19.64
C THR A 51 1.11 2.34 19.15
N VAL A 52 1.32 3.37 18.32
CA VAL A 52 0.24 4.17 17.72
C VAL A 52 -0.47 3.37 16.64
N ALA A 53 0.27 2.63 15.81
CA ALA A 53 -0.32 1.77 14.79
C ALA A 53 -1.18 0.66 15.40
N GLN A 54 -0.81 0.17 16.59
CA GLN A 54 -1.57 -0.84 17.33
C GLN A 54 -2.90 -0.34 17.90
N LEU A 55 -3.16 0.98 17.85
CA LEU A 55 -4.44 1.59 18.25
C LEU A 55 -5.39 1.80 17.04
N ALA A 56 -4.98 1.41 15.83
CA ALA A 56 -5.80 1.59 14.65
C ALA A 56 -6.98 0.61 14.61
N ASP A 57 -8.13 1.09 14.12
CA ASP A 57 -9.27 0.22 13.81
C ASP A 57 -8.94 -0.72 12.62
N LEU A 58 -8.14 -0.21 11.70
CA LEU A 58 -7.77 -0.86 10.45
C LEU A 58 -6.28 -0.66 10.16
N PHE A 59 -5.57 -1.74 9.85
CA PHE A 59 -4.22 -1.69 9.30
C PHE A 59 -4.23 -2.17 7.85
N VAL A 60 -3.64 -1.39 6.94
CA VAL A 60 -3.56 -1.69 5.52
C VAL A 60 -2.11 -1.97 5.14
N THR A 61 -1.87 -3.14 4.57
CA THR A 61 -0.54 -3.53 4.11
C THR A 61 -0.58 -4.44 2.89
N GLY A 62 0.57 -4.66 2.25
CA GLY A 62 0.68 -5.55 1.11
C GLY A 62 0.67 -7.00 1.54
N GLU A 63 1.47 -7.34 2.54
CA GLU A 63 1.60 -8.70 3.05
C GLU A 63 1.87 -8.78 4.55
N MET A 64 1.56 -9.94 5.11
CA MET A 64 1.67 -10.24 6.53
C MET A 64 1.63 -11.76 6.73
N SER A 65 2.41 -12.32 7.65
CA SER A 65 2.41 -13.77 7.92
C SER A 65 1.09 -14.22 8.55
N HIS A 66 0.78 -15.51 8.49
CA HIS A 66 -0.45 -16.03 9.10
C HIS A 66 -0.54 -15.71 10.61
N HIS A 67 0.55 -15.93 11.34
CA HIS A 67 0.58 -15.70 12.78
C HIS A 67 0.51 -14.23 13.16
N ASP A 68 1.16 -13.36 12.39
CA ASP A 68 1.02 -11.91 12.61
C ASP A 68 -0.44 -11.48 12.41
N ARG A 69 -1.13 -12.01 11.37
CA ARG A 69 -2.54 -11.66 11.12
C ARG A 69 -3.42 -12.09 12.29
N LEU A 70 -3.20 -13.30 12.80
CA LEU A 70 -3.93 -13.81 13.97
C LEU A 70 -3.71 -12.94 15.21
N ASP A 71 -2.46 -12.54 15.46
CA ASP A 71 -2.12 -11.68 16.59
C ASP A 71 -2.81 -10.31 16.48
N ALA A 72 -2.71 -9.63 15.33
CA ALA A 72 -3.37 -8.35 15.12
C ALA A 72 -4.90 -8.45 15.22
N VAL A 73 -5.50 -9.50 14.64
CA VAL A 73 -6.95 -9.77 14.77
C VAL A 73 -7.33 -9.99 16.23
N SER A 74 -6.53 -10.73 17.01
CA SER A 74 -6.83 -10.98 18.43
C SER A 74 -6.83 -9.70 19.27
N ARG A 75 -6.06 -8.68 18.85
CA ARG A 75 -6.03 -7.34 19.45
C ARG A 75 -7.19 -6.44 19.01
N GLY A 76 -8.09 -6.94 18.15
CA GLY A 76 -9.23 -6.18 17.63
C GLY A 76 -8.92 -5.32 16.40
N ILE A 77 -7.71 -5.44 15.83
CA ILE A 77 -7.30 -4.68 14.64
C ILE A 77 -7.77 -5.43 13.39
N SER A 78 -8.53 -4.75 12.53
CA SER A 78 -8.88 -5.30 11.21
C SER A 78 -7.75 -5.07 10.21
N LEU A 79 -7.60 -5.95 9.23
CA LEU A 79 -6.51 -5.91 8.25
C LEU A 79 -7.05 -5.90 6.83
N ILE A 80 -6.51 -5.01 5.99
CA ILE A 80 -6.54 -5.18 4.53
C ILE A 80 -5.16 -5.65 4.08
N ILE A 81 -5.12 -6.81 3.43
CA ILE A 81 -3.94 -7.36 2.77
C ILE A 81 -4.17 -7.28 1.26
N ALA A 82 -3.36 -6.46 0.57
CA ALA A 82 -3.61 -6.07 -0.81
C ALA A 82 -2.53 -6.49 -1.83
N GLY A 83 -1.51 -7.24 -1.42
CA GLY A 83 -0.36 -7.60 -2.27
C GLY A 83 0.78 -6.59 -2.17
N HIS A 84 2.02 -7.07 -2.16
CA HIS A 84 3.21 -6.25 -1.93
C HIS A 84 3.38 -5.19 -3.02
N SER A 85 3.61 -5.62 -4.26
CA SER A 85 3.74 -4.78 -5.45
C SER A 85 2.51 -3.89 -5.65
N ASN A 86 1.29 -4.41 -5.44
CA ASN A 86 0.05 -3.64 -5.61
C ASN A 86 0.02 -2.39 -4.72
N THR A 87 0.44 -2.52 -3.46
CA THR A 87 0.46 -1.38 -2.53
C THR A 87 1.55 -0.35 -2.81
N GLU A 88 2.61 -0.73 -3.52
CA GLU A 88 3.76 0.15 -3.80
C GLU A 88 3.71 0.80 -5.19
N ARG A 89 3.15 0.13 -6.20
CA ARG A 89 3.17 0.58 -7.59
C ARG A 89 2.52 1.95 -7.83
N GLY A 90 1.52 2.30 -7.02
CA GLY A 90 0.92 3.63 -7.05
C GLY A 90 1.94 4.75 -6.83
N PHE A 91 2.90 4.56 -5.92
CA PHE A 91 3.97 5.53 -5.66
C PHE A 91 4.89 5.69 -6.88
N LEU A 92 5.24 4.59 -7.55
CA LEU A 92 6.11 4.63 -8.72
C LEU A 92 5.52 5.51 -9.83
N ALA A 93 4.25 5.26 -10.17
CA ALA A 93 3.57 5.97 -11.25
C ALA A 93 3.26 7.44 -10.93
N THR A 94 2.87 7.73 -9.69
CA THR A 94 2.35 9.06 -9.32
C THR A 94 3.42 9.99 -8.75
N ARG A 95 4.50 9.46 -8.20
CA ARG A 95 5.56 10.23 -7.51
C ARG A 95 6.93 9.98 -8.11
N LEU A 96 7.43 8.74 -8.05
CA LEU A 96 8.84 8.47 -8.37
C LEU A 96 9.18 8.83 -9.82
N VAL A 97 8.41 8.35 -10.80
CA VAL A 97 8.68 8.61 -12.22
C VAL A 97 8.70 10.10 -12.54
N PRO A 98 7.66 10.91 -12.24
CA PRO A 98 7.69 12.33 -12.56
C PRO A 98 8.75 13.10 -11.76
N GLU A 99 8.95 12.79 -10.49
CA GLU A 99 9.97 13.48 -9.66
C GLU A 99 11.39 13.17 -10.18
N LEU A 100 11.69 11.91 -10.47
CA LEU A 100 13.00 11.51 -11.01
C LEU A 100 13.23 12.10 -12.42
N GLN A 101 12.20 12.13 -13.26
CA GLN A 101 12.28 12.76 -14.58
C GLN A 101 12.66 14.24 -14.46
N ASN A 102 12.04 14.97 -13.54
CA ASN A 102 12.33 16.39 -13.31
C ASN A 102 13.77 16.58 -12.81
N LEU A 103 14.17 15.82 -11.78
CA LEU A 103 15.53 15.88 -11.23
C LEU A 103 16.59 15.64 -12.30
N LEU A 104 16.42 14.62 -13.15
CA LEU A 104 17.37 14.33 -14.22
C LEU A 104 17.35 15.40 -15.32
N THR A 105 16.19 15.98 -15.62
CA THR A 105 16.09 17.06 -16.61
C THR A 105 16.83 18.31 -16.14
N ASP A 106 16.70 18.67 -14.86
CA ASP A 106 17.36 19.83 -14.26
C ASP A 106 18.88 19.68 -14.22
N GLU A 107 19.38 18.50 -13.82
CA GLU A 107 20.81 18.19 -13.78
C GLU A 107 21.46 18.19 -15.19
N LEU A 108 20.74 17.71 -16.21
CA LEU A 108 21.27 17.68 -17.58
C LEU A 108 21.20 19.04 -18.28
N SER A 109 20.25 19.89 -17.88
CA SER A 109 20.12 21.25 -18.42
C SER A 109 21.20 22.21 -17.88
N SER A 110 21.86 21.85 -16.79
CA SER A 110 22.97 22.61 -16.19
C SER A 110 24.36 22.17 -16.67
N GLY A 111 24.42 21.16 -17.56
CA GLY A 111 25.64 20.65 -18.22
C GLY A 111 25.80 21.03 -19.70
N ASP A 112 26.74 20.38 -20.39
CA ASP A 112 27.16 20.64 -21.78
C ASP A 112 25.96 20.75 -22.77
N PRO A 113 25.90 21.75 -23.68
CA PRO A 113 24.73 22.03 -24.53
C PRO A 113 24.34 20.91 -25.52
N GLY A 114 25.10 19.82 -25.59
CA GLY A 114 24.86 18.66 -26.45
C GLY A 114 24.15 17.49 -25.78
N THR A 115 23.84 17.58 -24.47
CA THR A 115 23.31 16.43 -23.72
C THR A 115 21.86 16.14 -24.11
N SER A 116 21.62 14.92 -24.59
CA SER A 116 20.33 14.45 -25.09
C SER A 116 19.34 14.24 -23.93
N SER A 117 18.07 14.57 -24.15
CA SER A 117 16.98 14.39 -23.18
C SER A 117 16.92 12.98 -22.60
N VAL A 118 16.76 12.84 -21.28
CA VAL A 118 16.52 11.54 -20.62
C VAL A 118 15.02 11.29 -20.47
N GLN A 119 14.62 10.03 -20.58
CA GLN A 119 13.25 9.58 -20.33
C GLN A 119 13.23 8.52 -19.23
N VAL A 120 12.34 8.68 -18.27
CA VAL A 120 12.13 7.73 -17.17
C VAL A 120 10.86 6.94 -17.42
N PHE A 121 10.97 5.61 -17.38
CA PHE A 121 9.86 4.68 -17.58
C PHE A 121 9.66 3.77 -16.37
N MET A 122 8.41 3.40 -16.10
CA MET A 122 8.06 2.34 -15.16
C MET A 122 7.85 1.02 -15.89
N SER A 123 8.34 -0.09 -15.31
CA SER A 123 8.11 -1.43 -15.84
C SER A 123 6.61 -1.77 -15.90
N LYS A 124 6.20 -2.32 -17.05
CA LYS A 124 4.82 -2.79 -17.32
C LYS A 124 4.63 -4.29 -17.09
N VAL A 125 5.72 -5.04 -16.89
CA VAL A 125 5.70 -6.51 -16.72
C VAL A 125 5.79 -6.94 -15.26
N ASP A 126 6.28 -6.05 -14.40
CA ASP A 126 6.41 -6.29 -12.96
C ASP A 126 5.03 -6.27 -12.29
N THR A 127 4.70 -7.36 -11.59
CA THR A 127 3.39 -7.63 -10.97
C THR A 127 3.57 -8.55 -9.77
N GLU A 128 2.51 -8.74 -8.97
CA GLU A 128 2.52 -9.77 -7.92
C GLU A 128 2.95 -11.13 -8.47
N PRO A 129 3.75 -11.92 -7.73
CA PRO A 129 4.18 -13.25 -8.18
C PRO A 129 3.02 -14.27 -8.24
N GLY A 130 1.89 -13.97 -7.60
CA GLY A 130 0.68 -14.79 -7.60
C GLY A 130 -0.51 -14.09 -8.24
N THR A 131 -1.49 -14.87 -8.70
CA THR A 131 -2.75 -14.36 -9.23
C THR A 131 -3.94 -14.89 -8.44
N ILE A 132 -5.03 -14.13 -8.43
CA ILE A 132 -6.31 -14.54 -7.87
C ILE A 132 -7.08 -15.25 -9.00
N VAL A 133 -7.37 -16.53 -8.81
CA VAL A 133 -8.13 -17.38 -9.76
C VAL A 133 -9.59 -17.50 -9.38
#